data_AF-A0A1B1B910-F1
#
_entry.id   AF-A0A1B1B910-F1
#
_cell.length_a   1.000
_cell.length_b   1.000
_cell.length_c   1.000
_cell.angle_alpha   90.00
_cell.angle_beta   90.00
_cell.angle_gamma   90.00
#
_symmetry.space_group_name_H-M   'P 1'
#
loop_
_entity.id
_entity.type
_entity.pdbx_description
1 polymer ?
#
loop_
_entity_poly.entity_id
_entity_poly.type
_entity_poly.pdbx_seq_one_letter_code
_entity_poly.pdbx_strand_id
1 'polypeptide(L)'
;MYDSTGARPSARARASAAVLGAALLLAGCSSGDGDKPDDHAGRITQQPKSADPFWVNPDTNAARQVATYEKAGKKTEAGQIRKIAEQPTGEWIGPENPEQEARGFTEAAEKSDRTALLVLYDIPHRDCGQYSQGGAADGNAYRAWIDGVAQGIGDRAATVVLEPDALLHLVDGCTPGQFQEERYDLLKGAVAKLKSLKNTKVYLDAGNAGWGHPDQIFQPLKRAGIDQADGFSVNVSNFYSTQDSIAYGKQLSAKVGGKHFVIDTSRNGNGPDTAGNPSERWCNPPGRSLGEAPTTKTTDPLVDAYLWVKRPGESDGDCKGGPKAGDWWASYALALAKNSE
;
A
#
# COMPACT_ATOMS: atom_id res chain seq x y z
N MET A 1 -27.65 53.24 17.16
CA MET A 1 -28.42 53.67 18.35
C MET A 1 -29.84 53.16 18.19
N TYR A 2 -30.23 52.28 19.11
CA TYR A 2 -31.57 51.85 19.53
C TYR A 2 -32.66 51.42 18.53
N ASP A 3 -33.19 50.26 18.89
CA ASP A 3 -34.29 49.48 18.34
C ASP A 3 -35.65 50.20 18.24
N SER A 4 -36.46 49.67 17.33
CA SER A 4 -37.93 49.73 17.23
C SER A 4 -38.31 48.32 16.74
N THR A 5 -39.29 47.57 17.23
CA THR A 5 -40.66 47.79 17.74
C THR A 5 -41.09 46.40 18.31
N GLY A 6 -41.91 46.25 19.36
CA GLY A 6 -43.37 46.46 19.33
C GLY A 6 -44.16 45.13 19.39
N ALA A 7 -44.62 44.78 20.60
CA ALA A 7 -45.86 44.09 21.00
C ALA A 7 -46.23 42.62 20.60
N ARG A 8 -46.43 41.83 21.67
CA ARG A 8 -47.17 40.58 22.00
C ARG A 8 -48.66 40.51 21.54
N PRO A 9 -49.51 39.52 21.96
CA PRO A 9 -49.45 38.03 22.02
C PRO A 9 -50.80 37.32 21.62
N SER A 10 -50.84 35.98 21.60
CA SER A 10 -52.08 35.18 21.84
C SER A 10 -51.73 33.78 22.40
N ALA A 11 -51.99 33.53 23.70
CA ALA A 11 -53.05 32.67 24.27
C ALA A 11 -52.89 31.16 23.94
N ARG A 12 -52.39 30.32 24.88
CA ARG A 12 -53.12 29.45 25.84
C ARG A 12 -54.20 28.58 25.15
N ALA A 13 -54.28 27.25 25.31
CA ALA A 13 -54.19 26.46 26.54
C ALA A 13 -54.11 24.93 26.29
N ARG A 14 -53.43 24.23 27.21
CA ARG A 14 -53.78 22.97 27.94
C ARG A 14 -54.46 21.81 27.19
N ALA A 15 -53.90 20.59 27.35
CA ALA A 15 -54.39 19.62 28.34
C ALA A 15 -53.55 18.33 28.36
N SER A 16 -53.23 17.87 29.57
CA SER A 16 -52.61 16.58 29.88
C SER A 16 -53.64 15.45 29.87
N ALA A 17 -53.23 14.22 29.53
CA ALA A 17 -53.82 13.00 30.10
C ALA A 17 -52.84 11.83 29.98
N ALA A 18 -52.51 11.22 31.13
CA ALA A 18 -51.86 9.93 31.24
C ALA A 18 -52.93 8.86 31.51
N VAL A 19 -52.82 7.68 30.90
CA VAL A 19 -53.52 6.46 31.32
C VAL A 19 -52.59 5.25 31.12
N LEU A 20 -52.36 4.51 32.21
CA LEU A 20 -51.72 3.19 32.26
C LEU A 20 -52.61 2.10 31.66
N GLY A 21 -52.03 1.00 31.15
CA GLY A 21 -52.81 -0.24 30.96
C GLY A 21 -52.12 -1.40 30.24
N ALA A 22 -51.56 -2.31 31.05
CA ALA A 22 -51.55 -3.78 30.95
C ALA A 22 -50.93 -4.53 29.73
N ALA A 23 -50.18 -5.57 30.11
CA ALA A 23 -49.54 -6.59 29.29
C ALA A 23 -50.52 -7.61 28.68
N LEU A 24 -50.12 -8.20 27.55
CA LEU A 24 -50.60 -9.51 27.07
C LEU A 24 -49.44 -10.26 26.39
N LEU A 25 -49.02 -11.36 27.01
CA LEU A 25 -48.16 -12.39 26.44
C LEU A 25 -48.96 -13.19 25.41
N LEU A 26 -48.44 -13.35 24.20
CA LEU A 26 -48.79 -14.44 23.31
C LEU A 26 -47.51 -15.17 22.91
N ALA A 27 -47.39 -16.38 23.44
CA ALA A 27 -46.47 -17.39 22.94
C ALA A 27 -46.89 -17.77 21.51
N GLY A 28 -45.98 -17.56 20.56
CA GLY A 28 -46.07 -18.12 19.21
C GLY A 28 -44.86 -19.01 18.98
N CYS A 29 -45.04 -20.32 19.18
CA CYS A 29 -44.15 -21.32 18.60
C CYS A 29 -44.41 -21.33 17.09
N SER A 30 -43.43 -20.88 16.30
CA SER A 30 -43.35 -21.22 14.89
C SER A 30 -41.96 -21.78 14.63
N SER A 31 -41.95 -23.08 14.36
CA SER A 31 -40.82 -23.86 13.87
C SER A 31 -40.25 -23.24 12.59
N GLY A 32 -38.92 -23.23 12.48
CA GLY A 32 -38.22 -23.03 11.22
C GLY A 32 -37.27 -21.83 11.18
N ASP A 33 -36.19 -21.89 11.96
CA ASP A 33 -34.94 -21.22 11.58
C ASP A 33 -34.05 -22.36 11.06
N GLY A 34 -33.96 -22.64 9.77
CA GLY A 34 -33.62 -21.66 8.74
C GLY A 34 -32.12 -21.42 8.86
N ASP A 35 -31.32 -22.33 8.29
CA ASP A 35 -29.92 -22.07 7.99
C ASP A 35 -29.86 -20.68 7.35
N LYS A 36 -29.37 -19.70 8.11
CA LYS A 36 -28.98 -18.43 7.51
C LYS A 36 -27.91 -18.79 6.48
N PRO A 37 -28.09 -18.46 5.20
CA PRO A 37 -27.00 -18.55 4.27
C PRO A 37 -25.86 -17.75 4.88
N ASP A 38 -24.67 -18.36 5.00
CA ASP A 38 -23.48 -17.65 5.40
C ASP A 38 -23.34 -16.37 4.55
N ASP A 39 -23.63 -15.21 5.15
CA ASP A 39 -23.33 -13.86 4.62
C ASP A 39 -21.79 -13.63 4.47
N HIS A 40 -21.01 -14.70 4.53
CA HIS A 40 -19.56 -14.75 4.30
C HIS A 40 -19.20 -14.91 2.82
N ALA A 41 -20.15 -15.32 1.95
CA ALA A 41 -19.94 -15.42 0.51
C ALA A 41 -19.86 -14.02 -0.12
N GLY A 42 -18.72 -13.35 0.00
CA GLY A 42 -18.47 -12.04 -0.60
C GLY A 42 -17.40 -11.22 0.12
N ARG A 43 -17.20 -11.45 1.43
CA ARG A 43 -16.24 -10.66 2.23
C ARG A 43 -14.80 -11.05 1.93
N ILE A 44 -13.95 -10.05 1.77
CA ILE A 44 -12.49 -10.23 1.71
C ILE A 44 -12.00 -10.65 3.10
N THR A 45 -11.19 -11.70 3.16
CA THR A 45 -10.67 -12.28 4.41
C THR A 45 -9.15 -12.39 4.37
N GLN A 46 -8.54 -12.64 5.52
CA GLN A 46 -7.08 -12.79 5.63
C GLN A 46 -6.61 -14.10 4.99
N GLN A 47 -5.43 -14.08 4.36
CA GLN A 47 -4.79 -15.29 3.85
C GLN A 47 -4.31 -16.22 4.98
N PRO A 48 -4.14 -17.54 4.76
CA PRO A 48 -3.58 -18.43 5.76
C PRO A 48 -2.21 -17.93 6.26
N LYS A 49 -2.03 -17.81 7.59
CA LYS A 49 -0.80 -17.24 8.19
C LYS A 49 0.48 -18.01 7.84
N SER A 50 0.35 -19.28 7.49
CA SER A 50 1.46 -20.13 7.03
C SER A 50 1.87 -19.89 5.57
N ALA A 51 1.04 -19.19 4.78
CA ALA A 51 1.36 -18.74 3.43
C ALA A 51 1.89 -17.30 3.46
N ASP A 52 1.22 -16.46 4.24
CA ASP A 52 1.43 -15.02 4.27
C ASP A 52 1.11 -14.42 5.67
N PRO A 53 2.06 -13.75 6.34
CA PRO A 53 1.82 -13.10 7.63
C PRO A 53 1.23 -11.69 7.53
N PHE A 54 1.12 -11.11 6.33
CA PHE A 54 0.70 -9.73 6.13
C PHE A 54 -0.81 -9.57 6.22
N TRP A 55 -1.23 -8.34 6.51
CA TRP A 55 -2.63 -7.97 6.63
C TRP A 55 -3.24 -7.73 5.25
N VAL A 56 -4.36 -8.41 4.97
CA VAL A 56 -5.23 -8.11 3.84
C VAL A 56 -6.19 -7.01 4.24
N ASN A 57 -6.11 -5.85 3.61
CA ASN A 57 -7.06 -4.77 3.82
C ASN A 57 -8.40 -5.09 3.14
N PRO A 58 -9.50 -5.25 3.89
CA PRO A 58 -10.79 -5.63 3.32
C PRO A 58 -11.50 -4.48 2.59
N ASP A 59 -10.94 -3.25 2.60
CA ASP A 59 -11.51 -2.06 1.97
C ASP A 59 -10.53 -1.40 1.00
N THR A 60 -9.85 -2.21 0.19
CA THR A 60 -9.07 -1.72 -0.96
C THR A 60 -9.98 -1.31 -2.12
N ASN A 61 -9.42 -0.58 -3.10
CA ASN A 61 -10.11 -0.32 -4.37
C ASN A 61 -10.55 -1.62 -5.07
N ALA A 62 -9.72 -2.66 -5.02
CA ALA A 62 -10.05 -3.99 -5.53
C ALA A 62 -11.23 -4.62 -4.77
N ALA A 63 -11.23 -4.58 -3.43
CA ALA A 63 -12.32 -5.11 -2.61
C ALA A 63 -13.66 -4.41 -2.92
N ARG A 64 -13.66 -3.07 -3.01
CA ARG A 64 -14.84 -2.29 -3.40
C ARG A 64 -15.30 -2.63 -4.83
N GLN A 65 -14.37 -2.90 -5.74
CA GLN A 65 -14.67 -3.29 -7.11
C GLN A 65 -15.29 -4.69 -7.19
N VAL A 66 -14.84 -5.65 -6.37
CA VAL A 66 -15.48 -6.98 -6.23
C VAL A 66 -16.93 -6.80 -5.83
N ALA A 67 -17.20 -6.08 -4.74
CA ALA A 67 -18.56 -5.84 -4.25
C ALA A 67 -19.45 -5.16 -5.33
N THR A 68 -18.87 -4.22 -6.08
CA THR A 68 -19.55 -3.55 -7.20
C THR A 68 -19.93 -4.53 -8.32
N TYR A 69 -19.02 -5.44 -8.70
CA TYR A 69 -19.30 -6.43 -9.74
C TYR A 69 -20.27 -7.52 -9.28
N GLU A 70 -20.19 -7.97 -8.02
CA GLU A 70 -21.14 -8.92 -7.43
C GLU A 70 -22.56 -8.36 -7.43
N LYS A 71 -22.73 -7.10 -6.97
CA LYS A 71 -24.02 -6.41 -6.98
C LYS A 71 -24.58 -6.24 -8.40
N ALA A 72 -23.71 -6.09 -9.40
CA ALA A 72 -24.08 -5.99 -10.80
C ALA A 72 -24.30 -7.36 -11.51
N GLY A 73 -24.16 -8.48 -10.79
CA GLY A 73 -24.28 -9.83 -11.37
C GLY A 73 -23.09 -10.26 -12.25
N LYS A 74 -22.00 -9.48 -12.28
CA LYS A 74 -20.78 -9.74 -13.06
C LYS A 74 -19.85 -10.71 -12.34
N LYS A 75 -20.30 -11.95 -12.15
CA LYS A 75 -19.59 -12.96 -11.33
C LYS A 75 -18.19 -13.29 -11.86
N THR A 76 -18.01 -13.34 -13.18
CA THR A 76 -16.70 -13.64 -13.78
C THR A 76 -15.69 -12.54 -13.48
N GLU A 77 -16.06 -11.28 -13.71
CA GLU A 77 -15.20 -10.13 -13.42
C GLU A 77 -14.95 -9.97 -11.92
N ALA A 78 -15.96 -10.21 -11.08
CA ALA A 78 -15.79 -10.25 -9.62
C ALA A 78 -14.75 -11.30 -9.23
N GLY A 79 -14.83 -12.52 -9.79
CA GLY A 79 -13.85 -13.58 -9.56
C GLY A 79 -12.43 -13.21 -10.01
N GLN A 80 -12.28 -12.47 -11.11
CA GLN A 80 -10.96 -11.99 -11.55
C GLN A 80 -10.39 -10.95 -10.58
N ILE A 81 -11.17 -9.94 -10.19
CA ILE A 81 -10.69 -8.92 -9.26
C ILE A 81 -10.48 -9.49 -7.85
N ARG A 82 -11.20 -10.55 -7.48
CA ARG A 82 -11.02 -11.25 -6.20
C ARG A 82 -9.60 -11.83 -6.05
N LYS A 83 -8.96 -12.26 -7.15
CA LYS A 83 -7.53 -12.65 -7.16
C LYS A 83 -6.61 -11.52 -6.67
N ILE A 84 -7.02 -10.27 -6.84
CA ILE A 84 -6.30 -9.09 -6.35
C ILE A 84 -6.73 -8.76 -4.92
N ALA A 85 -8.03 -8.64 -4.70
CA ALA A 85 -8.61 -8.15 -3.45
C ALA A 85 -8.30 -9.03 -2.23
N GLU A 86 -8.04 -10.33 -2.44
CA GLU A 86 -7.75 -11.27 -1.36
C GLU A 86 -6.26 -11.30 -0.96
N GLN A 87 -5.38 -10.55 -1.64
CA GLN A 87 -3.96 -10.51 -1.31
C GLN A 87 -3.63 -9.29 -0.44
N PRO A 88 -2.64 -9.37 0.46
CA PRO A 88 -2.13 -8.17 1.10
C PRO A 88 -1.42 -7.31 0.05
N THR A 89 -1.57 -6.00 0.19
CA THR A 89 -0.87 -5.04 -0.67
C THR A 89 -0.30 -3.92 0.17
N GLY A 90 0.65 -3.16 -0.38
CA GLY A 90 1.20 -2.00 0.31
C GLY A 90 0.13 -0.96 0.65
N GLU A 91 0.13 -0.51 1.90
CA GLU A 91 -0.62 0.67 2.35
C GLU A 91 0.29 1.89 2.22
N TRP A 92 0.06 2.68 1.17
CA TRP A 92 0.85 3.87 0.85
C TRP A 92 0.36 5.02 1.72
N ILE A 93 1.21 5.49 2.64
CA ILE A 93 0.84 6.54 3.60
C ILE A 93 0.82 7.90 2.91
N GLY A 94 -0.28 8.63 3.07
CA GLY A 94 -0.48 9.98 2.53
C GLY A 94 0.29 11.07 3.30
N PRO A 95 0.52 12.24 2.67
CA PRO A 95 1.23 13.35 3.29
C PRO A 95 0.42 14.09 4.38
N GLU A 96 -0.91 14.02 4.36
CA GLU A 96 -1.76 14.86 5.21
C GLU A 96 -1.86 14.40 6.66
N ASN A 97 -2.04 13.09 6.90
CA ASN A 97 -2.33 12.54 8.23
C ASN A 97 -1.53 11.25 8.54
N PRO A 98 -0.19 11.27 8.46
CA PRO A 98 0.65 10.08 8.56
C PRO A 98 0.45 9.25 9.82
N GLU A 99 0.31 9.92 10.97
CA GLU A 99 0.11 9.23 12.26
C GLU A 99 -1.22 8.46 12.29
N GLN A 100 -2.30 9.10 11.84
CA GLN A 100 -3.63 8.51 11.88
C GLN A 100 -3.74 7.33 10.91
N GLU A 101 -3.19 7.47 9.70
CA GLU A 101 -3.18 6.40 8.70
C GLU A 101 -2.36 5.21 9.18
N ALA A 102 -1.10 5.45 9.60
CA ALA A 102 -0.25 4.38 10.10
C ALA A 102 -0.85 3.69 11.34
N ARG A 103 -1.48 4.45 12.25
CA ARG A 103 -2.22 3.88 13.39
C ARG A 103 -3.39 3.02 12.94
N GLY A 104 -4.22 3.53 12.02
CA GLY A 104 -5.38 2.81 11.52
C GLY A 104 -5.01 1.46 10.90
N PHE A 105 -4.02 1.45 10.01
CA PHE A 105 -3.57 0.22 9.36
C PHE A 105 -2.89 -0.75 10.34
N THR A 106 -2.00 -0.27 11.20
CA THR A 106 -1.31 -1.15 12.15
C THR A 106 -2.23 -1.71 13.22
N GLU A 107 -3.21 -0.95 13.72
CA GLU A 107 -4.23 -1.47 14.63
C GLU A 107 -5.14 -2.51 13.96
N ALA A 108 -5.51 -2.30 12.69
CA ALA A 108 -6.33 -3.26 11.95
C ALA A 108 -5.57 -4.57 11.69
N ALA A 109 -4.28 -4.48 11.36
CA ALA A 109 -3.38 -5.62 11.23
C ALA A 109 -3.23 -6.38 12.55
N GLU A 110 -2.95 -5.67 13.65
CA GLU A 110 -2.81 -6.27 14.99
C GLU A 110 -4.09 -6.98 15.44
N LYS A 111 -5.26 -6.35 15.26
CA LYS A 111 -6.58 -6.97 15.54
C LYS A 111 -6.83 -8.25 14.74
N SER A 112 -6.16 -8.40 13.60
CA SER A 112 -6.25 -9.56 12.72
C SER A 112 -5.11 -10.59 12.95
N ASP A 113 -4.23 -10.35 13.94
CA ASP A 113 -3.01 -11.12 14.20
C ASP A 113 -2.07 -11.15 12.97
N ARG A 114 -1.90 -9.99 12.32
CA ARG A 114 -1.11 -9.78 11.11
C ARG A 114 -0.10 -8.65 11.25
N THR A 115 0.84 -8.60 10.30
CA THR A 115 1.80 -7.51 10.12
C THR A 115 1.27 -6.52 9.08
N ALA A 116 1.31 -5.22 9.36
CA ALA A 116 1.00 -4.21 8.35
C ALA A 116 2.14 -4.07 7.34
N LEU A 117 1.82 -4.00 6.04
CA LEU A 117 2.78 -3.66 4.99
C LEU A 117 2.57 -2.19 4.61
N LEU A 118 3.48 -1.32 5.03
CA LEU A 118 3.41 0.12 4.78
C LEU A 118 4.42 0.53 3.71
N VAL A 119 4.02 1.48 2.87
CA VAL A 119 4.91 2.10 1.88
C VAL A 119 5.01 3.57 2.20
N LEU A 120 6.23 4.04 2.44
CA LEU A 120 6.51 5.44 2.70
C LEU A 120 7.09 6.05 1.44
N TYR A 121 6.46 7.11 0.96
CA TYR A 121 6.78 7.68 -0.35
C TYR A 121 6.56 9.20 -0.33
N ASP A 122 7.19 9.90 0.60
CA ASP A 122 7.00 11.35 0.79
C ASP A 122 8.31 12.15 0.74
N ILE A 123 9.40 11.59 0.19
CA ILE A 123 10.68 12.30 0.08
C ILE A 123 10.54 13.64 -0.69
N PRO A 124 11.13 14.76 -0.23
CA PRO A 124 11.10 16.01 -0.98
C PRO A 124 11.69 15.88 -2.38
N HIS A 125 11.12 16.62 -3.34
CA HIS A 125 11.45 16.50 -4.76
C HIS A 125 11.21 15.09 -5.30
N ARG A 126 10.12 14.45 -4.86
CA ARG A 126 9.72 13.11 -5.27
C ARG A 126 9.55 13.07 -6.79
N ASP A 127 10.06 12.00 -7.39
CA ASP A 127 9.92 11.70 -8.82
C ASP A 127 10.41 12.84 -9.74
N CYS A 128 11.20 13.79 -9.20
CA CYS A 128 11.73 14.97 -9.90
C CYS A 128 10.72 15.71 -10.79
N GLY A 129 9.43 15.72 -10.42
CA GLY A 129 8.37 16.37 -11.19
C GLY A 129 7.72 15.52 -12.29
N GLN A 130 7.97 14.20 -12.34
CA GLN A 130 7.33 13.27 -13.26
C GLN A 130 5.90 12.87 -12.78
N TYR A 131 5.36 11.76 -13.25
CA TYR A 131 3.94 11.38 -13.07
C TYR A 131 3.50 11.23 -11.61
N SER A 132 4.41 10.83 -10.72
CA SER A 132 4.19 10.66 -9.28
C SER A 132 4.81 11.80 -8.46
N GLN A 133 5.02 12.97 -9.06
CA GLN A 133 5.53 14.15 -8.35
C GLN A 133 4.76 14.45 -7.06
N GLY A 134 5.46 15.02 -6.10
CA GLY A 134 4.95 15.31 -4.76
C GLY A 134 6.08 15.26 -3.75
N GLY A 135 5.78 14.69 -2.59
CA GLY A 135 6.68 14.67 -1.46
C GLY A 135 6.49 15.85 -0.52
N ALA A 136 7.09 15.74 0.65
CA ALA A 136 7.13 16.78 1.65
C ALA A 136 7.74 18.08 1.08
N ALA A 137 7.27 19.21 1.61
CA ALA A 137 7.69 20.53 1.15
C ALA A 137 9.19 20.80 1.33
N ASP A 138 9.79 20.25 2.40
CA ASP A 138 11.20 20.33 2.72
C ASP A 138 11.60 19.19 3.67
N GLY A 139 12.89 19.13 4.03
CA GLY A 139 13.38 18.10 4.94
C GLY A 139 12.78 18.14 6.35
N ASN A 140 12.35 19.30 6.87
CA ASN A 140 11.72 19.37 8.19
C ASN A 140 10.31 18.79 8.15
N ALA A 141 9.55 19.11 7.11
CA ALA A 141 8.24 18.51 6.85
C ALA A 141 8.37 16.97 6.73
N TYR A 142 9.36 16.47 6.00
CA TYR A 142 9.60 15.03 5.87
C TYR A 142 9.92 14.36 7.22
N ARG A 143 10.79 14.98 8.04
CA ARG A 143 11.14 14.44 9.37
C ARG A 143 9.91 14.40 10.29
N ALA A 144 9.10 15.45 10.29
CA ALA A 144 7.85 15.49 11.04
C ALA A 144 6.84 14.43 10.56
N TRP A 145 6.78 14.22 9.24
CA TRP A 145 5.94 13.18 8.64
C TRP A 145 6.39 11.78 9.08
N ILE A 146 7.69 11.46 8.99
CA ILE A 146 8.27 10.20 9.50
C ILE A 146 8.03 10.03 11.00
N ASP A 147 8.15 11.10 11.79
CA ASP A 147 7.85 11.07 13.23
C ASP A 147 6.38 10.72 13.48
N GLY A 148 5.45 11.26 12.69
CA GLY A 148 4.04 10.92 12.72
C GLY A 148 3.79 9.46 12.37
N VAL A 149 4.38 8.96 11.28
CA VAL A 149 4.31 7.54 10.90
C VAL A 149 4.80 6.65 12.04
N ALA A 150 5.97 6.95 12.62
CA ALA A 150 6.55 6.15 13.70
C ALA A 150 5.66 6.14 14.96
N GLN A 151 5.03 7.27 15.31
CA GLN A 151 4.03 7.34 16.38
C GLN A 151 2.77 6.54 16.06
N GLY A 152 2.35 6.55 14.80
CA GLY A 152 1.23 5.75 14.30
C GLY A 152 1.51 4.25 14.34
N ILE A 153 2.74 3.82 14.07
CA ILE A 153 3.14 2.40 14.19
C ILE A 153 3.26 1.99 15.67
N GLY A 154 3.98 2.75 16.49
CA GLY A 154 4.23 2.41 17.89
C GLY A 154 4.92 1.05 18.05
N ASP A 155 4.40 0.20 18.94
CA ASP A 155 4.95 -1.14 19.21
C ASP A 155 4.37 -2.25 18.29
N ARG A 156 3.48 -1.92 17.36
CA ARG A 156 2.80 -2.90 16.49
C ARG A 156 3.73 -3.43 15.40
N ALA A 157 3.46 -4.65 14.93
CA ALA A 157 4.24 -5.27 13.88
C ALA A 157 4.00 -4.58 12.52
N ALA A 158 5.07 -4.08 11.91
CA ALA A 158 5.04 -3.46 10.60
C ALA A 158 6.26 -3.82 9.75
N THR A 159 6.04 -4.02 8.46
CA THR A 159 7.08 -4.04 7.43
C THR A 159 6.94 -2.77 6.60
N VAL A 160 8.02 -2.01 6.50
CA VAL A 160 8.06 -0.72 5.79
C VAL A 160 8.95 -0.84 4.56
N VAL A 161 8.39 -0.54 3.40
CA VAL A 161 9.16 -0.22 2.19
C VAL A 161 9.36 1.29 2.17
N LEU A 162 10.61 1.73 2.21
CA LEU A 162 10.99 3.13 2.41
C LEU A 162 11.46 3.77 1.12
N GLU A 163 10.70 4.78 0.69
CA GLU A 163 10.97 5.70 -0.41
C GLU A 163 11.33 5.03 -1.74
N PRO A 164 10.37 4.34 -2.38
CA PRO A 164 10.51 3.85 -3.75
C PRO A 164 11.21 4.85 -4.67
N ASP A 165 12.17 4.37 -5.47
CA ASP A 165 12.98 5.13 -6.44
C ASP A 165 13.88 6.24 -5.88
N ALA A 166 13.78 6.60 -4.59
CA ALA A 166 14.45 7.78 -4.08
C ALA A 166 15.99 7.73 -4.19
N LEU A 167 16.57 6.54 -4.05
CA LEU A 167 18.00 6.30 -4.25
C LEU A 167 18.39 6.17 -5.72
N LEU A 168 17.53 5.62 -6.57
CA LEU A 168 17.82 5.58 -8.01
C LEU A 168 17.81 6.96 -8.63
N HIS A 169 16.93 7.85 -8.17
CA HIS A 169 16.92 9.24 -8.58
C HIS A 169 18.19 10.02 -8.20
N LEU A 170 19.04 9.49 -7.29
CA LEU A 170 20.37 10.05 -7.04
C LEU A 170 21.39 9.55 -8.06
N VAL A 171 21.23 8.30 -8.51
CA VAL A 171 22.17 7.62 -9.40
C VAL A 171 21.99 8.04 -10.85
N ASP A 172 20.75 8.25 -11.30
CA ASP A 172 20.42 8.62 -12.68
C ASP A 172 20.53 10.13 -12.97
N GLY A 173 20.80 10.93 -11.95
CA GLY A 173 20.93 12.38 -12.04
C GLY A 173 19.61 13.16 -11.99
N CYS A 174 18.49 12.49 -11.75
CA CYS A 174 17.17 13.10 -11.61
C CYS A 174 17.13 14.10 -10.44
N THR A 175 17.69 13.72 -9.29
CA THR A 175 17.81 14.58 -8.11
C THR A 175 18.96 15.58 -8.31
N PRO A 176 18.68 16.89 -8.34
CA PRO A 176 19.70 17.92 -8.50
C PRO A 176 20.79 17.82 -7.42
N GLY A 177 22.06 18.07 -7.82
CA GLY A 177 23.23 17.92 -6.95
C GLY A 177 23.11 18.60 -5.58
N GLN A 178 22.47 19.78 -5.53
CA GLN A 178 22.26 20.54 -4.29
C GLN A 178 21.37 19.83 -3.25
N PHE A 179 20.52 18.88 -3.66
CA PHE A 179 19.59 18.16 -2.78
C PHE A 179 20.07 16.75 -2.41
N GLN A 180 21.21 16.28 -2.95
CA GLN A 180 21.65 14.90 -2.76
C GLN A 180 22.03 14.61 -1.31
N GLU A 181 22.80 15.49 -0.66
CA GLU A 181 23.20 15.33 0.74
C GLU A 181 21.99 15.35 1.67
N GLU A 182 21.05 16.28 1.44
CA GLU A 182 19.80 16.32 2.19
C GLU A 182 19.02 15.00 2.04
N ARG A 183 18.89 14.47 0.82
CA ARG A 183 18.19 13.20 0.60
C ARG A 183 18.84 12.03 1.36
N TYR A 184 20.17 11.93 1.36
CA TYR A 184 20.86 10.92 2.15
C TYR A 184 20.58 11.07 3.65
N ASP A 185 20.64 12.29 4.17
CA ASP A 185 20.37 12.58 5.58
C ASP A 185 18.93 12.27 5.97
N LEU A 186 17.96 12.57 5.10
CA LEU A 186 16.55 12.27 5.31
C LEU A 186 16.29 10.75 5.33
N LEU A 187 16.81 10.01 4.36
CA LEU A 187 16.65 8.55 4.30
C LEU A 187 17.32 7.87 5.49
N LYS A 188 18.54 8.28 5.85
CA LYS A 188 19.26 7.75 7.01
C LYS A 188 18.54 8.05 8.32
N GLY A 189 18.02 9.27 8.46
CA GLY A 189 17.19 9.66 9.60
C GLY A 189 15.90 8.84 9.70
N ALA A 190 15.24 8.59 8.57
CA ALA A 190 14.03 7.77 8.51
C ALA A 190 14.30 6.31 8.91
N VAL A 191 15.36 5.70 8.39
CA VAL A 191 15.78 4.35 8.81
C VAL A 191 16.02 4.31 10.31
N ALA A 192 16.81 5.24 10.85
CA ALA A 192 17.13 5.26 12.28
C ALA A 192 15.86 5.42 13.15
N LYS A 193 14.93 6.30 12.74
CA LYS A 193 13.67 6.52 13.46
C LYS A 193 12.80 5.27 13.45
N LEU A 194 12.56 4.68 12.27
CA LEU A 194 11.70 3.50 12.12
C LEU A 194 12.31 2.27 12.80
N LYS A 195 13.64 2.10 12.75
CA LYS A 195 14.35 1.00 13.42
C LYS A 195 14.47 1.17 14.93
N SER A 196 14.12 2.34 15.48
CA SER A 196 13.97 2.52 16.93
C SER A 196 12.69 1.85 17.47
N LEU A 197 11.75 1.51 16.59
CA LEU A 197 10.51 0.83 16.95
C LEU A 197 10.75 -0.67 17.15
N LYS A 198 10.01 -1.26 18.09
CA LYS A 198 10.28 -2.62 18.59
C LYS A 198 10.07 -3.71 17.54
N ASN A 199 9.01 -3.60 16.75
CA ASN A 199 8.53 -4.66 15.86
C ASN A 199 8.45 -4.19 14.40
N THR A 200 9.36 -3.29 13.99
CA THR A 200 9.36 -2.70 12.64
C THR A 200 10.53 -3.19 11.82
N LYS A 201 10.23 -3.80 10.67
CA LYS A 201 11.20 -4.09 9.60
C LYS A 201 11.22 -2.96 8.59
N VAL A 202 12.40 -2.57 8.12
CA VAL A 202 12.60 -1.50 7.15
C VAL A 202 13.43 -2.01 5.99
N TYR A 203 12.90 -1.84 4.79
CA TYR A 203 13.54 -2.14 3.51
C TYR A 203 13.67 -0.85 2.71
N LEU A 204 14.90 -0.35 2.55
CA LEU A 204 15.18 0.80 1.69
C LEU A 204 14.99 0.43 0.22
N ASP A 205 14.30 1.24 -0.57
CA ASP A 205 14.14 0.89 -1.97
C ASP A 205 15.45 1.00 -2.77
N ALA A 206 15.70 -0.03 -3.58
CA ALA A 206 16.89 -0.18 -4.40
C ALA A 206 16.56 -0.34 -5.89
N GLY A 207 15.37 0.10 -6.31
CA GLY A 207 14.95 0.09 -7.70
C GLY A 207 14.81 -1.31 -8.28
N ASN A 208 15.22 -1.51 -9.53
CA ASN A 208 14.95 -2.74 -10.27
C ASN A 208 16.07 -3.15 -11.23
N ALA A 209 15.99 -4.38 -11.72
CA ALA A 209 17.05 -5.03 -12.51
C ALA A 209 17.40 -4.37 -13.84
N GLY A 210 16.56 -3.48 -14.38
CA GLY A 210 16.85 -2.78 -15.64
C GLY A 210 17.03 -1.27 -15.52
N TRP A 211 17.07 -0.73 -14.31
CA TRP A 211 17.43 0.68 -14.05
C TRP A 211 18.60 0.79 -13.07
N GLY A 212 18.54 0.07 -11.94
CA GLY A 212 19.63 0.06 -10.98
C GLY A 212 20.74 -0.89 -11.42
N HIS A 213 21.98 -0.41 -11.44
CA HIS A 213 23.15 -1.28 -11.47
C HIS A 213 23.69 -1.46 -10.04
N PRO A 214 23.95 -2.70 -9.58
CA PRO A 214 24.45 -2.93 -8.21
C PRO A 214 25.72 -2.15 -7.90
N ASP A 215 26.60 -1.94 -8.88
CA ASP A 215 27.83 -1.14 -8.75
C ASP A 215 27.61 0.37 -8.60
N GLN A 216 26.44 0.87 -8.96
CA GLN A 216 26.12 2.29 -8.83
C GLN A 216 25.34 2.56 -7.55
N ILE A 217 24.44 1.65 -7.15
CA ILE A 217 23.50 1.90 -6.04
C ILE A 217 24.01 1.46 -4.66
N PHE A 218 25.00 0.56 -4.58
CA PHE A 218 25.43 0.04 -3.27
C PHE A 218 26.03 1.12 -2.35
N GLN A 219 26.74 2.11 -2.90
CA GLN A 219 27.25 3.24 -2.11
C GLN A 219 26.13 4.17 -1.64
N PRO A 220 25.19 4.61 -2.52
CA PRO A 220 23.97 5.29 -2.09
C PRO A 220 23.22 4.59 -0.95
N LEU A 221 23.02 3.27 -1.02
CA LEU A 221 22.37 2.50 0.05
C LEU A 221 23.15 2.57 1.37
N LYS A 222 24.48 2.44 1.33
CA LYS A 222 25.34 2.61 2.52
C LYS A 222 25.20 3.98 3.14
N ARG A 223 25.23 5.03 2.31
CA ARG A 223 25.05 6.41 2.77
C ARG A 223 23.68 6.67 3.38
N ALA A 224 22.63 6.05 2.83
CA ALA A 224 21.26 6.12 3.33
C ALA A 224 20.98 5.22 4.55
N GLY A 225 21.98 4.50 5.07
CA GLY A 225 21.84 3.79 6.35
C GLY A 225 21.35 2.35 6.25
N ILE A 226 21.56 1.66 5.12
CA ILE A 226 21.24 0.23 4.94
C ILE A 226 21.81 -0.68 6.04
N ASP A 227 22.91 -0.27 6.68
CA ASP A 227 23.53 -1.01 7.78
C ASP A 227 22.58 -1.19 8.98
N GLN A 228 21.71 -0.21 9.25
CA GLN A 228 20.69 -0.27 10.32
C GLN A 228 19.38 -0.90 9.86
N ALA A 229 19.06 -0.82 8.56
CA ALA A 229 17.88 -1.44 7.98
C ALA A 229 17.98 -2.98 7.96
N ASP A 230 16.84 -3.64 7.86
CA ASP A 230 16.76 -5.11 7.72
C ASP A 230 17.23 -5.55 6.32
N GLY A 231 16.99 -4.70 5.32
CA GLY A 231 17.35 -5.00 3.95
C GLY A 231 16.98 -3.88 2.99
N PHE A 232 16.79 -4.26 1.73
CA PHE A 232 16.30 -3.36 0.67
C PHE A 232 15.11 -3.98 -0.08
N SER A 233 14.30 -3.17 -0.75
CA SER A 233 13.27 -3.64 -1.68
C SER A 233 13.77 -3.54 -3.11
N VAL A 234 13.27 -4.41 -3.98
CA VAL A 234 13.49 -4.32 -5.42
C VAL A 234 12.19 -4.51 -6.18
N ASN A 235 12.17 -4.01 -7.42
CA ASN A 235 11.10 -4.15 -8.40
C ASN A 235 9.80 -3.41 -8.06
N VAL A 236 9.81 -2.52 -7.06
CA VAL A 236 8.61 -1.78 -6.63
C VAL A 236 7.94 -1.09 -7.82
N SER A 237 6.65 -1.35 -8.00
CA SER A 237 5.84 -0.84 -9.13
C SER A 237 6.33 -1.24 -10.53
N ASN A 238 7.25 -2.18 -10.66
CA ASN A 238 7.83 -2.59 -11.93
C ASN A 238 7.45 -4.05 -12.28
N PHE A 239 8.07 -4.59 -13.32
CA PHE A 239 7.61 -5.80 -14.00
C PHE A 239 8.71 -6.83 -14.21
N TYR A 240 9.94 -6.60 -13.71
CA TYR A 240 11.03 -7.55 -13.91
C TYR A 240 10.70 -8.89 -13.25
N SER A 241 11.05 -9.98 -13.92
CA SER A 241 10.74 -11.31 -13.42
C SER A 241 11.31 -11.52 -12.01
N THR A 242 10.70 -12.41 -11.25
CA THR A 242 11.20 -12.76 -9.91
C THR A 242 12.62 -13.29 -9.98
N GLN A 243 12.97 -14.05 -11.03
CA GLN A 243 14.33 -14.53 -11.28
C GLN A 243 15.34 -13.40 -11.50
N ASP A 244 15.00 -12.41 -12.35
CA ASP A 244 15.88 -11.28 -12.61
C ASP A 244 16.06 -10.41 -11.36
N SER A 245 14.97 -10.23 -10.60
CA SER A 245 14.98 -9.49 -9.33
C SER A 245 15.83 -10.19 -8.27
N ILE A 246 15.79 -11.52 -8.18
CA ILE A 246 16.69 -12.31 -7.33
C ILE A 246 18.15 -12.13 -7.77
N ALA A 247 18.43 -12.24 -9.06
CA ALA A 247 19.79 -12.09 -9.58
C ALA A 247 20.37 -10.70 -9.27
N TYR A 248 19.60 -9.64 -9.51
CA TYR A 248 19.96 -8.27 -9.17
C TYR A 248 20.17 -8.10 -7.66
N GLY A 249 19.20 -8.54 -6.85
CA GLY A 249 19.25 -8.43 -5.40
C GLY A 249 20.43 -9.16 -4.78
N LYS A 250 20.80 -10.35 -5.27
CA LYS A 250 21.97 -11.09 -4.76
C LYS A 250 23.29 -10.38 -5.03
N GLN A 251 23.44 -9.80 -6.21
CA GLN A 251 24.63 -9.01 -6.54
C GLN A 251 24.74 -7.78 -5.64
N LEU A 252 23.62 -7.11 -5.39
CA LEU A 252 23.58 -5.94 -4.51
C LEU A 252 23.81 -6.31 -3.05
N SER A 253 23.14 -7.36 -2.55
CA SER A 253 23.29 -7.92 -1.21
C SER A 253 24.76 -8.20 -0.87
N ALA A 254 25.50 -8.84 -1.80
CA ALA A 254 26.92 -9.10 -1.63
C ALA A 254 27.77 -7.82 -1.42
N LYS A 255 27.36 -6.68 -2.00
CA LYS A 255 28.07 -5.39 -1.88
C LYS A 255 27.70 -4.61 -0.61
N VAL A 256 26.53 -4.89 -0.04
CA VAL A 256 26.03 -4.24 1.18
C VAL A 256 26.06 -5.14 2.41
N GLY A 257 26.94 -6.16 2.41
CA GLY A 257 27.21 -6.96 3.62
C GLY A 257 26.26 -8.14 3.82
N GLY A 258 25.70 -8.70 2.75
CA GLY A 258 24.80 -9.85 2.82
C GLY A 258 23.40 -9.52 3.32
N LYS A 259 22.98 -8.26 3.20
CA LYS A 259 21.63 -7.82 3.61
C LYS A 259 20.56 -8.58 2.82
N HIS A 260 19.46 -8.88 3.49
CA HIS A 260 18.30 -9.51 2.88
C HIS A 260 17.54 -8.50 2.03
N PHE A 261 16.58 -8.98 1.25
CA PHE A 261 15.72 -8.10 0.45
C PHE A 261 14.32 -8.66 0.24
N VAL A 262 13.41 -7.79 -0.17
CA VAL A 262 12.05 -8.14 -0.58
C VAL A 262 11.84 -7.78 -2.04
N ILE A 263 10.97 -8.50 -2.73
CA ILE A 263 10.70 -8.29 -4.15
C ILE A 263 9.22 -7.93 -4.32
N ASP A 264 8.93 -6.85 -5.04
CA ASP A 264 7.58 -6.58 -5.52
C ASP A 264 7.25 -7.51 -6.70
N THR A 265 6.30 -8.41 -6.50
CA THR A 265 5.77 -9.37 -7.50
C THR A 265 4.36 -9.02 -7.95
N SER A 266 3.87 -7.81 -7.64
CA SER A 266 2.49 -7.38 -7.91
C SER A 266 2.06 -7.55 -9.37
N ARG A 267 2.96 -7.32 -10.34
CA ARG A 267 2.63 -7.26 -11.77
C ARG A 267 3.65 -7.93 -12.69
N ASN A 268 4.54 -8.78 -12.17
CA ASN A 268 5.69 -9.29 -12.92
C ASN A 268 5.52 -10.69 -13.53
N GLY A 269 4.32 -11.27 -13.53
CA GLY A 269 4.10 -12.66 -13.96
C GLY A 269 4.49 -12.94 -15.43
N ASN A 270 4.38 -11.94 -16.30
CA ASN A 270 4.78 -12.00 -17.71
C ASN A 270 6.10 -11.26 -17.98
N GLY A 271 6.87 -10.93 -16.94
CA GLY A 271 8.08 -10.11 -17.04
C GLY A 271 7.82 -8.68 -17.50
N PRO A 272 8.86 -7.92 -17.88
CA PRO A 272 8.74 -6.55 -18.35
C PRO A 272 8.28 -6.50 -19.81
N ASP A 273 7.63 -5.39 -20.19
CA ASP A 273 7.42 -5.10 -21.60
C ASP A 273 8.78 -4.83 -22.26
N THR A 274 9.00 -5.42 -23.44
CA THR A 274 10.23 -5.25 -24.24
C THR A 274 9.97 -4.48 -25.53
N ALA A 275 8.72 -4.15 -25.82
CA ALA A 275 8.32 -3.38 -27.00
C ALA A 275 8.30 -1.86 -26.70
N GLY A 276 8.31 -1.06 -27.77
CA GLY A 276 8.17 0.40 -27.66
C GLY A 276 9.37 1.12 -27.04
N ASN A 277 9.13 2.39 -26.63
CA ASN A 277 10.13 3.29 -26.07
C ASN A 277 10.63 2.78 -24.69
N PRO A 278 11.93 2.45 -24.53
CA PRO A 278 12.50 2.00 -23.25
C PRO A 278 12.14 2.88 -22.05
N SER A 279 12.10 4.21 -22.23
CA SER A 279 11.82 5.17 -21.15
C SER A 279 10.37 5.16 -20.66
N GLU A 280 9.46 4.46 -21.36
CA GLU A 280 8.03 4.41 -21.03
C GLU A 280 7.52 2.98 -20.84
N ARG A 281 8.38 1.96 -20.91
CA ARG A 281 7.95 0.55 -20.80
C ARG A 281 7.37 0.21 -19.43
N TRP A 282 7.77 0.94 -18.40
CA TRP A 282 7.24 0.81 -17.05
C TRP A 282 5.85 1.43 -16.89
N CYS A 283 5.47 2.40 -17.70
CA CYS A 283 4.24 3.16 -17.46
C CYS A 283 3.04 2.48 -18.13
N ASN A 284 2.14 1.87 -17.34
CA ASN A 284 0.93 1.16 -17.81
C ASN A 284 1.15 0.18 -19.00
N PRO A 285 2.19 -0.68 -19.01
CA PRO A 285 2.42 -1.60 -20.12
C PRO A 285 1.28 -2.61 -20.30
N PRO A 286 0.86 -2.91 -21.54
CA PRO A 286 -0.11 -3.95 -21.81
C PRO A 286 0.50 -5.36 -21.66
N GLY A 287 -0.37 -6.37 -21.58
CA GLY A 287 0.03 -7.79 -21.60
C GLY A 287 0.77 -8.28 -20.36
N ARG A 288 0.88 -7.45 -19.31
CA ARG A 288 1.42 -7.87 -18.01
C ARG A 288 0.39 -8.72 -17.26
N SER A 289 0.83 -9.44 -16.25
CA SER A 289 0.01 -10.30 -15.40
C SER A 289 0.40 -10.14 -13.93
N LEU A 290 -0.46 -10.55 -13.02
CA LEU A 290 -0.11 -10.69 -11.61
C LEU A 290 1.05 -11.68 -11.50
N GLY A 291 2.02 -11.39 -10.64
CA GLY A 291 3.10 -12.33 -10.33
C GLY A 291 2.74 -13.26 -9.18
N GLU A 292 3.76 -13.84 -8.56
CA GLU A 292 3.59 -14.67 -7.37
C GLU A 292 2.84 -13.90 -6.28
N ALA A 293 1.85 -14.56 -5.66
CA ALA A 293 1.14 -14.01 -4.53
C ALA A 293 2.09 -13.76 -3.35
N PRO A 294 1.82 -12.76 -2.50
CA PRO A 294 2.68 -12.44 -1.36
C PRO A 294 2.96 -13.65 -0.48
N THR A 295 4.23 -13.89 -0.17
CA THR A 295 4.66 -15.02 0.65
C THR A 295 6.06 -14.82 1.23
N THR A 296 6.32 -15.49 2.36
CA THR A 296 7.66 -15.63 2.94
C THR A 296 8.36 -16.94 2.54
N LYS A 297 7.68 -17.79 1.76
CA LYS A 297 8.25 -19.03 1.20
C LYS A 297 8.88 -18.74 -0.15
N THR A 298 10.04 -18.10 -0.13
CA THR A 298 10.79 -17.69 -1.31
C THR A 298 11.73 -18.79 -1.79
N THR A 299 12.23 -18.68 -3.01
CA THR A 299 13.13 -19.69 -3.61
C THR A 299 14.60 -19.45 -3.26
N ASP A 300 14.94 -18.32 -2.64
CA ASP A 300 16.31 -17.96 -2.25
C ASP A 300 16.32 -17.42 -0.81
N PRO A 301 17.22 -17.90 0.07
CA PRO A 301 17.25 -17.53 1.48
C PRO A 301 17.59 -16.07 1.76
N LEU A 302 18.12 -15.31 0.79
CA LEU A 302 18.33 -13.87 0.92
C LEU A 302 17.05 -13.05 0.66
N VAL A 303 16.00 -13.68 0.12
CA VAL A 303 14.72 -13.02 -0.12
C VAL A 303 13.79 -13.28 1.06
N ASP A 304 13.48 -12.25 1.83
CA ASP A 304 12.61 -12.39 3.00
C ASP A 304 11.14 -12.60 2.62
N ALA A 305 10.70 -11.97 1.53
CA ALA A 305 9.35 -12.10 1.02
C ALA A 305 9.21 -11.67 -0.45
N TYR A 306 8.26 -12.31 -1.13
CA TYR A 306 7.57 -11.70 -2.26
C TYR A 306 6.40 -10.89 -1.71
N LEU A 307 6.27 -9.65 -2.16
CA LEU A 307 5.27 -8.69 -1.69
C LEU A 307 4.54 -8.12 -2.90
N TRP A 308 3.31 -7.66 -2.70
CA TRP A 308 2.67 -6.77 -3.64
C TRP A 308 2.75 -5.35 -3.08
N VAL A 309 3.86 -4.67 -3.38
CA VAL A 309 4.11 -3.31 -2.86
C VAL A 309 3.24 -2.31 -3.61
N LYS A 310 3.30 -2.33 -4.95
CA LYS A 310 2.29 -1.70 -5.80
C LYS A 310 0.96 -2.44 -5.68
N ARG A 311 -0.14 -1.69 -5.65
CA ARG A 311 -1.50 -2.22 -5.67
C ARG A 311 -1.91 -2.52 -7.13
N PRO A 312 -2.09 -3.80 -7.53
CA PRO A 312 -2.47 -4.12 -8.91
C PRO A 312 -3.82 -3.49 -9.28
N GLY A 313 -3.84 -2.73 -10.38
CA GLY A 313 -5.02 -2.00 -10.83
C GLY A 313 -4.94 -0.49 -10.66
N GLU A 314 -4.01 0.03 -9.85
CA GLU A 314 -3.73 1.47 -9.81
C GLU A 314 -2.84 1.88 -10.98
N SER A 315 -3.21 2.97 -11.66
CA SER A 315 -2.45 3.51 -12.80
C SER A 315 -1.05 3.96 -12.38
N ASP A 316 -0.11 3.90 -13.32
CA ASP A 316 1.24 4.45 -13.19
C ASP A 316 1.34 5.93 -13.61
N GLY A 317 0.29 6.46 -14.26
CA GLY A 317 0.23 7.82 -14.80
C GLY A 317 -0.64 7.91 -16.05
N ASP A 318 -0.79 9.12 -16.62
CA ASP A 318 -1.67 9.35 -17.79
C ASP A 318 -1.17 8.72 -19.10
N CYS A 319 -0.03 8.03 -19.05
CA CYS A 319 0.59 7.32 -20.17
C CYS A 319 -0.31 6.20 -20.70
N LYS A 320 -0.22 5.96 -22.02
CA LYS A 320 -0.97 4.90 -22.73
C LYS A 320 -2.49 4.96 -22.48
N GLY A 321 -3.02 6.16 -22.23
CA GLY A 321 -4.43 6.40 -21.97
C GLY A 321 -4.89 6.00 -20.57
N GLY A 322 -3.96 5.82 -19.63
CA GLY A 322 -4.26 5.56 -18.24
C GLY A 322 -4.82 6.77 -17.50
N PRO A 323 -5.49 6.57 -16.34
CA PRO A 323 -5.78 7.62 -15.37
C PRO A 323 -4.51 8.18 -14.69
N LYS A 324 -4.69 9.15 -13.79
CA LYS A 324 -3.58 9.71 -13.00
C LYS A 324 -2.91 8.62 -12.15
N ALA A 325 -1.62 8.81 -11.84
CA ALA A 325 -0.89 7.88 -11.00
C ALA A 325 -1.61 7.64 -9.67
N GLY A 326 -1.79 6.36 -9.30
CA GLY A 326 -2.52 5.94 -8.11
C GLY A 326 -4.04 5.79 -8.27
N ASP A 327 -4.65 6.34 -9.32
CA ASP A 327 -6.09 6.18 -9.56
C ASP A 327 -6.42 4.73 -9.92
N TRP A 328 -7.55 4.24 -9.38
CA TRP A 328 -8.05 2.89 -9.68
C TRP A 328 -8.51 2.76 -11.13
N TRP A 329 -7.96 1.78 -11.84
CA TRP A 329 -8.27 1.48 -13.23
C TRP A 329 -8.76 0.05 -13.41
N ALA A 330 -10.08 -0.15 -13.27
CA ALA A 330 -10.70 -1.48 -13.24
C ALA A 330 -10.39 -2.36 -14.47
N SER A 331 -10.30 -1.80 -15.68
CA SER A 331 -9.95 -2.57 -16.88
C SER A 331 -8.50 -3.04 -16.87
N TYR A 332 -7.58 -2.25 -16.29
CA TYR A 332 -6.19 -2.64 -16.14
C TYR A 332 -6.05 -3.75 -15.09
N ALA A 333 -6.75 -3.62 -13.95
CA ALA A 333 -6.83 -4.67 -12.93
C ALA A 333 -7.35 -6.00 -13.50
N LEU A 334 -8.44 -5.95 -14.30
CA LEU A 334 -8.98 -7.12 -14.98
C LEU A 334 -7.99 -7.73 -15.98
N ALA A 335 -7.25 -6.91 -16.72
CA ALA A 335 -6.27 -7.39 -17.68
C ALA A 335 -5.12 -8.13 -16.97
N LEU A 336 -4.56 -7.55 -15.89
CA LEU A 336 -3.55 -8.21 -15.08
C LEU A 336 -4.04 -9.58 -14.56
N ALA A 337 -5.22 -9.61 -13.94
CA ALA A 337 -5.78 -10.83 -13.36
C ALA A 337 -6.07 -11.94 -14.39
N LYS A 338 -6.59 -11.57 -15.58
CA LYS A 338 -6.88 -12.51 -16.67
C LYS A 338 -5.63 -13.07 -17.33
N ASN A 339 -4.57 -12.28 -17.43
CA ASN A 339 -3.30 -12.72 -18.02
C ASN A 339 -2.49 -13.64 -17.07
N SER A 340 -2.99 -13.91 -15.86
CA SER A 340 -2.34 -14.74 -14.83
C SER A 340 -2.90 -16.16 -14.77
N GLU A 341 -3.64 -16.58 -15.80
CA GLU A 341 -4.28 -17.90 -15.91
C GLU A 341 -3.42 -18.92 -16.68
#